data_AF-A0A955C7A8-F1
#
_entry.id   AF-A0A955C7A8-F1
#
_cell.length_a   1.000
_cell.length_b   1.000
_cell.length_c   1.000
_cell.angle_alpha   90.00
_cell.angle_beta   90.00
_cell.angle_gamma   90.00
#
_symmetry.space_group_name_H-M   'P 1'
#
loop_
_entity.id
_entity.type
_entity.pdbx_description
1 polymer ?
#
loop_
_entity_poly.entity_id
_entity_poly.type
_entity_poly.pdbx_seq_one_letter_code
_entity_poly.pdbx_strand_id
1 'polypeptide(L)'
;MTRPAFHFLVDVLLLVAFMAHLWAAALVQFIFPKGTEADGWRVWGMDYDAWAFVSFGSLALFTILTLVHLILQWRWICNFIISRWAKRTGHKIEVHDGTKTIYGVGTLIGVLTVMGVLLAIAEIQAVAPKLPVP
;
A
#
# COMPACT_ATOMS: atom_id res chain seq x y z
N MET A 1 9.08 -24.85 6.01
CA MET A 1 7.84 -24.21 6.52
C MET A 1 6.63 -24.79 5.79
N THR A 2 5.51 -24.99 6.48
CA THR A 2 4.24 -25.40 5.84
C THR A 2 3.63 -24.19 5.10
N ARG A 3 2.88 -24.43 4.00
CA ARG A 3 2.20 -23.35 3.24
C ARG A 3 1.38 -22.39 4.12
N PRO A 4 0.58 -22.87 5.09
CA PRO A 4 -0.16 -21.99 5.99
C PRO A 4 0.75 -21.12 6.87
N ALA A 5 1.88 -21.66 7.35
CA ALA A 5 2.83 -20.90 8.16
C ALA A 5 3.46 -19.75 7.37
N PHE A 6 3.70 -19.93 6.06
CA PHE A 6 4.21 -18.86 5.20
C PHE A 6 3.18 -17.74 5.01
N HIS A 7 1.91 -18.08 4.76
CA HIS A 7 0.84 -17.08 4.64
C HIS A 7 0.70 -16.27 5.94
N PHE A 8 0.64 -16.96 7.08
CA PHE A 8 0.58 -16.32 8.40
C PHE A 8 1.79 -15.41 8.66
N LEU A 9 3.00 -15.84 8.28
CA LEU A 9 4.20 -15.00 8.42
C LEU A 9 4.08 -13.71 7.61
N VAL A 10 3.62 -13.79 6.36
CA VAL A 10 3.42 -12.60 5.52
C VAL A 10 2.41 -11.65 6.15
N ASP A 11 1.31 -12.16 6.72
CA ASP A 11 0.30 -11.35 7.40
C ASP A 11 0.85 -10.64 8.64
N VAL A 12 1.65 -11.34 9.44
CA VAL A 12 2.33 -10.75 10.61
C VAL A 12 3.33 -9.68 10.19
N LEU A 13 4.14 -9.93 9.16
CA LEU A 13 5.07 -8.95 8.62
C LEU A 13 4.34 -7.72 8.06
N LEU A 14 3.19 -7.93 7.42
CA LEU A 14 2.34 -6.86 6.92
C LEU A 14 1.81 -5.99 8.05
N LEU A 15 1.34 -6.60 9.16
CA LEU A 15 0.89 -5.88 10.35
C LEU A 15 2.03 -5.05 10.96
N VAL A 16 3.23 -5.64 11.10
CA VAL A 16 4.39 -4.92 11.63
C VAL A 16 4.78 -3.75 10.73
N ALA A 17 4.82 -3.95 9.41
CA ALA A 17 5.12 -2.88 8.46
C ALA A 17 4.06 -1.77 8.49
N PHE A 18 2.78 -2.12 8.62
CA PHE A 18 1.69 -1.16 8.78
C PHE A 18 1.86 -0.33 10.06
N MET A 19 2.13 -0.98 11.19
CA MET A 19 2.33 -0.29 12.47
C MET A 19 3.56 0.62 12.44
N ALA A 20 4.65 0.19 11.80
CA ALA A 20 5.84 1.01 11.62
C ALA A 20 5.56 2.24 10.75
N HIS A 21 4.83 2.07 9.64
CA HIS A 21 4.42 3.18 8.80
C HIS A 21 3.47 4.15 9.52
N LEU A 22 2.45 3.64 10.20
CA LEU A 22 1.51 4.44 10.98
C LEU A 22 2.24 5.25 12.05
N TRP A 23 3.22 4.64 12.73
CA TRP A 23 4.05 5.32 13.71
C TRP A 23 4.87 6.45 13.08
N ALA A 24 5.61 6.18 11.99
CA ALA A 24 6.42 7.18 11.31
C ALA A 24 5.58 8.34 10.75
N ALA A 25 4.43 8.02 10.15
CA ALA A 25 3.49 9.01 9.64
C ALA A 25 2.90 9.87 10.78
N ALA A 26 2.55 9.26 11.91
CA ALA A 26 2.06 9.98 13.09
C ALA A 26 3.13 10.92 13.67
N LEU A 27 4.40 10.51 13.73
CA LEU A 27 5.50 11.38 14.18
C LEU A 27 5.60 12.63 13.29
N VAL A 28 5.64 12.43 11.97
CA VAL A 28 5.73 13.53 11.00
C VAL A 28 4.51 14.46 11.09
N GLN A 29 3.31 13.91 11.28
CA GLN A 29 2.07 14.70 11.22
C GLN A 29 1.68 15.37 12.55
N PHE A 30 2.02 14.77 13.69
CA PHE A 30 1.59 15.25 15.01
C PHE A 30 2.71 15.86 15.86
N ILE A 31 3.97 15.47 15.65
CA ILE A 31 5.08 15.98 16.47
C ILE A 31 5.78 17.14 15.78
N PHE A 32 6.03 17.03 14.47
CA PHE A 32 6.65 18.13 13.74
C PHE A 32 5.62 19.21 13.41
N PRO A 33 6.00 20.51 13.52
CA PRO A 33 5.19 21.60 13.01
C PRO A 33 5.15 21.55 11.47
N LYS A 34 4.30 22.39 10.86
CA LYS A 34 4.07 22.34 9.41
C LYS A 34 5.36 22.69 8.65
N GLY A 35 5.79 21.80 7.74
CA GLY A 35 6.92 21.91 6.80
C GLY A 35 7.97 22.99 7.09
N THR A 36 7.72 24.24 6.67
CA THR A 36 8.67 25.36 6.78
C THR A 36 8.99 25.80 8.20
N GLU A 37 8.15 25.45 9.18
CA GLU A 37 8.34 25.76 10.62
C GLU A 37 9.11 24.65 11.35
N ALA A 38 9.35 23.51 10.69
CA ALA A 38 10.03 22.35 11.29
C ALA A 38 11.56 22.46 11.25
N ASP A 39 12.10 23.56 10.71
CA ASP A 39 13.54 23.78 10.67
C ASP A 39 14.14 23.80 12.10
N GLY A 40 15.21 23.03 12.29
CA GLY A 40 15.84 22.81 13.60
C GLY A 40 15.11 21.87 14.57
N TRP A 41 13.88 21.42 14.28
CA TRP A 41 13.20 20.42 15.11
C TRP A 41 13.81 19.04 14.89
N ARG A 42 14.02 18.32 15.98
CA ARG A 42 14.58 16.96 15.93
C ARG A 42 13.85 16.05 16.90
N VAL A 43 13.52 14.86 16.44
CA VAL A 43 12.97 13.78 17.24
C VAL A 43 13.96 12.63 17.19
N TRP A 44 14.51 12.26 18.35
CA TRP A 44 15.57 11.25 18.48
C TRP A 44 16.77 11.48 17.57
N GLY A 45 17.17 12.75 17.41
CA GLY A 45 18.32 13.16 16.62
C GLY A 45 18.08 13.23 15.10
N MET A 46 16.92 12.79 14.62
CA MET A 46 16.50 12.91 13.23
C MET A 46 15.60 14.13 13.03
N ASP A 47 15.82 14.85 11.94
CA ASP A 47 15.01 16.00 11.52
C ASP A 47 13.74 15.54 10.78
N TYR A 48 12.94 16.52 10.35
CA TYR A 48 11.69 16.28 9.62
C TYR A 48 11.92 15.45 8.35
N ASP A 49 12.93 15.81 7.54
CA ASP A 49 13.21 15.16 6.26
C ASP A 49 13.63 13.69 6.43
N ALA A 50 14.43 13.40 7.45
CA ALA A 50 14.81 12.03 7.78
C ALA A 50 13.57 11.19 8.18
N TRP A 51 12.67 11.73 9.01
CA TRP A 51 11.44 11.03 9.38
C TRP A 51 10.46 10.89 8.21
N ALA A 52 10.36 11.89 7.34
CA ALA A 52 9.58 11.81 6.10
C ALA A 52 10.12 10.70 5.18
N PHE A 53 11.44 10.58 5.06
CA PHE A 53 12.08 9.50 4.32
C PHE A 53 11.80 8.12 4.93
N VAL A 54 11.86 7.98 6.26
CA VAL A 54 11.49 6.73 6.96
C VAL A 54 10.01 6.39 6.75
N SER A 55 9.12 7.38 6.80
CA SER A 55 7.69 7.20 6.51
C SER A 55 7.46 6.70 5.07
N PHE A 56 8.16 7.30 4.10
CA PHE A 56 8.11 6.85 2.71
C PHE A 56 8.69 5.44 2.51
N GLY A 57 9.85 5.14 3.11
CA GLY A 57 10.47 3.82 3.02
C GLY A 57 9.60 2.71 3.63
N SER A 58 8.98 2.98 4.78
CA SER A 58 8.03 2.06 5.41
C SER A 58 6.74 1.89 4.59
N LEU A 59 6.24 2.96 3.95
CA LEU A 59 5.13 2.89 3.00
C LEU A 59 5.47 1.99 1.80
N ALA A 60 6.66 2.17 1.22
CA ALA A 60 7.11 1.36 0.09
C ALA A 60 7.21 -0.12 0.45
N LEU A 61 7.79 -0.43 1.62
CA LEU A 61 7.88 -1.80 2.13
C LEU A 61 6.48 -2.40 2.38
N PHE A 62 5.60 -1.66 3.06
CA PHE A 62 4.23 -2.08 3.32
C PHE A 62 3.46 -2.34 2.01
N THR A 63 3.67 -1.50 1.00
CA THR A 63 3.08 -1.67 -0.33
C THR A 63 3.57 -2.97 -0.98
N ILE A 64 4.87 -3.23 -0.99
CA ILE A 64 5.43 -4.47 -1.54
C ILE A 64 4.88 -5.71 -0.82
N LEU A 65 4.86 -5.69 0.52
CA LEU A 65 4.30 -6.80 1.30
C LEU A 65 2.81 -7.01 0.99
N THR A 66 2.05 -5.92 0.79
CA THR A 66 0.63 -5.98 0.41
C THR A 66 0.44 -6.64 -0.96
N LEU A 67 1.29 -6.33 -1.94
CA LEU A 67 1.26 -6.98 -3.26
C LEU A 67 1.54 -8.49 -3.14
N VAL A 68 2.55 -8.87 -2.36
CA VAL A 68 2.87 -10.29 -2.10
C VAL A 68 1.71 -11.00 -1.40
N HIS A 69 1.15 -10.39 -0.35
CA HIS A 69 -0.02 -10.92 0.37
C HIS A 69 -1.22 -11.15 -0.57
N LEU A 70 -1.53 -10.17 -1.42
CA LEU A 70 -2.59 -10.27 -2.42
C LEU A 70 -2.39 -11.45 -3.36
N ILE A 71 -1.17 -11.66 -3.87
CA ILE A 71 -0.84 -12.78 -4.76
C ILE A 71 -1.08 -14.13 -4.05
N LEU A 72 -0.64 -14.25 -2.78
CA LEU A 72 -0.80 -15.49 -2.00
C LEU A 72 -2.26 -15.79 -1.66
N GLN A 73 -3.02 -14.75 -1.31
CA GLN A 73 -4.43 -14.88 -0.92
C GLN A 73 -5.36 -14.95 -2.14
N TRP A 74 -4.87 -14.67 -3.34
CA TRP A 74 -5.67 -14.54 -4.56
C TRP A 74 -6.53 -15.77 -4.87
N ARG A 75 -5.99 -16.98 -4.70
CA ARG A 75 -6.74 -18.23 -4.93
C ARG A 75 -7.96 -18.34 -4.02
N TRP A 76 -7.81 -17.92 -2.76
CA TRP A 76 -8.91 -17.87 -1.81
C TRP A 76 -9.97 -16.85 -2.23
N ILE A 77 -9.55 -15.66 -2.66
CA ILE A 77 -10.47 -14.62 -3.17
C ILE A 77 -11.29 -15.13 -4.35
N CYS A 78 -10.65 -15.73 -5.36
CA CYS A 78 -11.37 -16.28 -6.51
C CYS A 78 -12.37 -17.37 -6.09
N ASN A 79 -11.96 -18.31 -5.24
CA ASN A 79 -12.84 -19.37 -4.76
C ASN A 79 -14.01 -18.80 -3.94
N PHE A 80 -13.75 -17.78 -3.11
CA PHE A 80 -14.78 -17.10 -2.34
C PHE A 80 -15.80 -16.41 -3.26
N ILE A 81 -15.34 -15.64 -4.26
CA ILE A 81 -16.21 -14.96 -5.24
C ILE A 81 -17.04 -15.99 -6.01
N ILE A 82 -16.42 -17.02 -6.59
CA ILE A 82 -17.12 -18.07 -7.35
C ILE A 82 -18.17 -18.76 -6.46
N SER A 83 -17.82 -19.11 -5.22
CA SER A 83 -18.76 -19.76 -4.29
C SER A 83 -19.96 -18.88 -3.94
N ARG A 84 -19.73 -17.56 -3.78
CA ARG A 84 -20.78 -16.57 -3.49
C ARG A 84 -21.68 -16.36 -4.71
N TRP A 85 -21.08 -16.34 -5.90
CA TRP A 85 -21.78 -16.13 -7.16
C TRP A 85 -22.62 -17.36 -7.54
N ALA A 86 -22.04 -18.57 -7.47
CA ALA A 86 -22.75 -19.82 -7.71
C ALA A 86 -23.95 -20.01 -6.78
N LYS A 87 -23.86 -19.57 -5.51
CA LYS A 87 -25.01 -19.53 -4.58
C LYS A 87 -26.11 -18.56 -5.02
N ARG A 88 -25.77 -17.47 -5.71
CA ARG A 88 -26.74 -16.47 -6.19
C ARG A 88 -27.38 -16.84 -7.53
N THR A 89 -26.61 -17.41 -8.47
CA THR A 89 -27.08 -17.71 -9.84
C THR A 89 -27.48 -19.17 -10.05
N GLY A 90 -27.23 -20.06 -9.09
CA GLY A 90 -27.56 -21.49 -9.18
C GLY A 90 -26.69 -22.28 -10.17
N HIS A 91 -25.82 -21.62 -10.93
CA HIS A 91 -24.91 -22.25 -11.90
C HIS A 91 -23.54 -22.52 -11.28
N LYS A 92 -23.07 -23.77 -11.39
CA LYS A 92 -21.69 -24.15 -11.05
C LYS A 92 -20.77 -23.74 -12.19
N ILE A 93 -20.01 -22.66 -12.00
CA ILE A 93 -18.98 -22.22 -12.95
C ILE A 93 -17.64 -22.76 -12.45
N GLU A 94 -17.06 -23.73 -13.15
CA GLU A 94 -15.68 -24.16 -12.91
C GLU A 94 -14.72 -23.22 -13.66
N VAL A 95 -14.07 -22.32 -12.92
CA VAL A 95 -13.06 -21.42 -13.47
C VAL A 95 -11.69 -22.09 -13.38
N HIS A 96 -11.03 -22.28 -14.53
CA HIS A 96 -9.67 -22.83 -14.63
C HIS A 96 -8.64 -21.96 -13.88
N ASP A 97 -7.57 -22.58 -13.38
CA ASP A 97 -6.55 -21.91 -12.56
C ASP A 97 -5.82 -20.79 -13.34
N GLY A 98 -5.63 -20.95 -14.65
CA GLY A 98 -5.03 -19.92 -15.52
C GLY A 98 -5.88 -18.64 -15.60
N THR A 99 -7.21 -18.77 -15.66
CA THR A 99 -8.13 -17.63 -15.68
C THR A 99 -8.10 -16.87 -14.34
N LYS A 100 -7.96 -17.58 -13.22
CA LYS A 100 -7.80 -16.95 -11.90
C LYS A 100 -6.57 -16.05 -11.86
N THR A 101 -5.42 -16.51 -12.36
CA THR A 101 -4.19 -15.70 -12.41
C THR A 101 -4.37 -14.45 -13.27
N ILE A 102 -5.03 -14.55 -14.43
CA ILE A 102 -5.28 -13.40 -15.31
C ILE A 102 -6.14 -12.34 -14.58
N TYR A 103 -7.18 -12.75 -13.86
CA TYR A 103 -7.96 -11.81 -13.05
C TYR A 103 -7.11 -11.15 -11.96
N GLY A 104 -6.18 -11.87 -11.35
CA GLY A 104 -5.30 -11.33 -10.31
C GLY A 104 -4.35 -10.28 -10.85
N VAL A 105 -3.63 -10.62 -11.91
CA VAL A 105 -2.71 -9.71 -12.59
C VAL A 105 -3.48 -8.51 -13.16
N GLY A 106 -4.64 -8.73 -13.79
CA GLY A 106 -5.48 -7.65 -14.31
C GLY A 106 -6.00 -6.71 -13.23
N THR A 107 -6.42 -7.24 -12.08
CA THR A 107 -6.82 -6.41 -10.92
C THR A 107 -5.64 -5.60 -10.39
N LEU A 108 -4.46 -6.21 -10.30
CA LEU A 108 -3.24 -5.55 -9.83
C LEU A 108 -2.83 -4.39 -10.73
N ILE A 109 -2.78 -4.64 -12.05
CA ILE A 109 -2.49 -3.62 -13.06
C ILE A 109 -3.51 -2.49 -12.95
N GLY A 110 -4.80 -2.81 -12.89
CA GLY A 110 -5.86 -1.81 -12.77
C GLY A 110 -5.68 -0.89 -11.56
N VAL A 111 -5.44 -1.45 -10.37
CA VAL A 111 -5.25 -0.67 -9.13
C VAL A 111 -4.00 0.21 -9.23
N LEU A 112 -2.87 -0.34 -9.69
CA LEU A 112 -1.63 0.41 -9.83
C LEU A 112 -1.74 1.52 -10.88
N THR A 113 -2.41 1.28 -12.00
CA THR A 113 -2.66 2.28 -13.02
C THR A 113 -3.54 3.40 -12.49
N VAL A 114 -4.62 3.10 -11.77
CA VAL A 114 -5.48 4.12 -11.14
C VAL A 114 -4.66 4.98 -10.18
N MET A 115 -3.85 4.36 -9.32
CA MET A 115 -2.99 5.09 -8.39
C MET A 115 -1.96 5.96 -9.12
N GLY A 116 -1.30 5.44 -10.16
CA GLY A 116 -0.34 6.19 -10.97
C GLY A 116 -0.97 7.38 -11.70
N VAL A 117 -2.18 7.21 -12.25
CA VAL A 117 -2.93 8.30 -12.88
C VAL A 117 -3.28 9.38 -11.87
N LEU A 118 -3.72 9.02 -10.66
CA LEU A 118 -4.03 9.99 -9.61
C LEU A 118 -2.78 10.79 -9.19
N LEU A 119 -1.63 10.13 -9.07
CA LEU A 119 -0.36 10.81 -8.77
C LEU A 119 0.06 11.75 -9.91
N ALA A 120 -0.06 11.31 -11.17
CA ALA A 120 0.26 12.15 -12.32
C ALA A 120 -0.65 13.39 -12.40
N ILE A 121 -1.96 13.24 -12.12
CA ILE A 121 -2.89 14.37 -12.04
C ILE A 121 -2.47 15.34 -10.93
N ALA A 122 -2.11 14.82 -9.75
CA ALA A 122 -1.67 15.65 -8.62
C ALA A 122 -0.38 16.42 -8.95
N GLU A 123 0.59 15.78 -9.62
CA GLU A 123 1.83 16.41 -10.05
C GLU A 123 1.58 17.54 -11.06
N ILE A 124 0.72 17.32 -12.04
CA ILE A 124 0.34 18.34 -13.03
C ILE A 124 -0.37 19.54 -12.37
N GLN A 125 -1.11 19.31 -11.29
CA GLN A 125 -1.84 20.34 -10.55
C GLN A 125 -1.00 21.05 -9.48
N ALA A 126 0.22 20.58 -9.20
CA ALA A 126 1.06 21.17 -8.17
C ALA A 126 1.52 22.58 -8.58
N VAL A 127 1.15 23.60 -7.80
CA VAL A 127 1.59 24.99 -8.01
C VAL A 127 2.71 25.31 -7.03
N ALA A 128 3.88 25.65 -7.54
CA ALA A 128 5.00 26.11 -6.72
C ALA A 128 4.71 27.52 -6.14
N PRO A 129 5.04 27.79 -4.87
CA PRO A 129 4.94 29.13 -4.32
C PRO A 129 5.91 30.08 -5.04
N LYS A 130 5.45 31.30 -5.35
CA LYS A 130 6.31 32.35 -5.89
C LYS A 130 7.32 32.75 -4.80
N LEU A 131 8.60 32.51 -5.05
CA LEU A 131 9.66 33.02 -4.17
C LEU A 131 9.56 34.56 -4.12
N PRO A 132 9.70 35.18 -2.94
CA PRO A 132 9.85 36.63 -2.87
C PRO A 132 11.10 37.03 -3.65
N VAL A 133 10.92 37.91 -4.65
CA VAL A 133 12.02 38.52 -5.40
C VAL A 133 12.77 39.44 -4.43
N PRO A 134 14.12 39.39 -4.37
CA PRO A 134 14.92 40.21 -3.46
C PRO A 134 14.77 41.71 -3.69
#